data_AF-A0A948G3F3-F1
#
_entry.id   AF-A0A948G3F3-F1
#
_cell.length_a   1.000
_cell.length_b   1.000
_cell.length_c   1.000
_cell.angle_alpha   90.00
_cell.angle_beta   90.00
_cell.angle_gamma   90.00
#
_symmetry.space_group_name_H-M   'P 1'
#
loop_
_entity.id
_entity.type
_entity.pdbx_description
1 polymer ?
#
loop_
_entity_poly.entity_id
_entity_poly.type
_entity_poly.pdbx_seq_one_letter_code
_entity_poly.pdbx_strand_id
1 'polypeptide(L)'
;MIQQILALIIIAFFVARLFWQKQKKQIAIVEFVFWLFFWIFAGIAIIFLKWLDKIVAGFGFTASGIDSLLYLSIAVLFYLIFRLRLKLSKIERDITKIVRYIALKK
;
A
#
# COMPACT_ATOMS: atom_id res chain seq x y z
N MET A 1 -5.86 12.61 -19.97
CA MET A 1 -7.27 12.15 -19.87
C MET A 1 -7.35 10.64 -19.62
N ILE A 2 -6.83 9.78 -20.51
CA ILE A 2 -6.89 8.30 -20.34
C ILE A 2 -6.21 7.81 -19.05
N GLN A 3 -5.04 8.35 -18.68
CA GLN A 3 -4.32 7.99 -17.46
C GLN A 3 -5.12 8.31 -16.18
N GLN A 4 -5.85 9.42 -16.15
CA GLN A 4 -6.70 9.79 -15.01
C GLN A 4 -7.89 8.83 -14.87
N ILE A 5 -8.51 8.44 -15.98
CA ILE A 5 -9.63 7.48 -15.99
C ILE A 5 -9.14 6.11 -15.49
N LEU A 6 -8.00 5.62 -15.98
CA LEU A 6 -7.37 4.39 -15.51
C LEU A 6 -7.06 4.45 -14.00
N ALA A 7 -6.49 5.55 -13.52
CA ALA A 7 -6.21 5.74 -12.11
C ALA A 7 -7.48 5.74 -11.25
N LEU A 8 -8.56 6.36 -11.72
CA LEU A 8 -9.86 6.39 -11.04
C LEU A 8 -10.49 4.99 -10.95
N ILE A 9 -10.38 4.20 -12.03
CA ILE A 9 -10.83 2.80 -12.06
C ILE A 9 -10.05 1.95 -11.05
N ILE A 10 -8.72 2.14 -10.98
CA ILE A 10 -7.86 1.44 -10.01
C ILE A 10 -8.25 1.82 -8.57
N ILE A 11 -8.45 3.10 -8.27
CA ILE A 11 -8.90 3.54 -6.95
C ILE A 11 -10.26 2.93 -6.60
N ALA A 12 -11.22 2.97 -7.53
CA ALA A 12 -12.55 2.38 -7.32
C ALA A 12 -12.47 0.87 -7.03
N PHE A 13 -11.62 0.14 -7.76
CA PHE A 13 -11.35 -1.27 -7.52
C PHE A 13 -10.76 -1.52 -6.13
N PHE A 14 -9.79 -0.72 -5.69
CA PHE A 14 -9.19 -0.86 -4.37
C PHE A 14 -10.16 -0.53 -3.23
N VAL A 15 -10.99 0.50 -3.39
CA VAL A 15 -12.06 0.83 -2.44
C VAL A 15 -13.07 -0.31 -2.35
N ALA A 16 -13.52 -0.85 -3.49
CA ALA A 16 -14.44 -1.99 -3.52
C ALA A 16 -13.81 -3.22 -2.82
N ARG A 17 -12.53 -3.50 -3.06
CA ARG A 17 -11.79 -4.59 -2.41
C ARG A 17 -11.66 -4.37 -0.90
N LEU A 18 -11.51 -3.13 -0.44
CA LEU A 18 -11.48 -2.78 0.97
C LEU A 18 -12.82 -3.03 1.66
N PHE A 19 -13.91 -2.64 1.01
CA PHE A 19 -15.26 -2.94 1.48
C PHE A 19 -15.52 -4.45 1.56
N TRP A 20 -15.06 -5.22 0.57
CA TRP A 20 -15.16 -6.68 0.60
C TRP A 20 -14.38 -7.30 1.77
N GLN A 21 -13.15 -6.84 2.01
CA GLN A 21 -12.34 -7.33 3.13
C GLN A 21 -12.89 -6.93 4.50
N LYS A 22 -13.54 -5.77 4.61
CA LYS A 22 -14.29 -5.35 5.81
C LYS A 22 -15.47 -6.29 6.09
N GLN A 23 -16.25 -6.66 5.07
CA GLN A 23 -17.35 -7.61 5.24
C GLN A 23 -16.87 -8.99 5.71
N LYS A 24 -15.68 -9.43 5.27
CA LYS A 24 -15.08 -10.69 5.73
C LYS A 24 -14.50 -10.63 7.16
N LYS A 25 -14.62 -9.50 7.88
CA LYS A 25 -13.99 -9.25 9.20
C LYS A 25 -12.48 -9.51 9.24
N GLN A 26 -11.81 -9.47 8.08
CA GLN A 26 -10.37 -9.76 7.97
C GLN A 26 -9.49 -8.54 8.30
N ILE A 27 -10.10 -7.36 8.47
CA ILE A 27 -9.41 -6.10 8.68
C ILE A 27 -9.99 -5.42 9.92
N ALA A 28 -9.13 -4.92 10.81
CA ALA A 28 -9.55 -4.12 11.95
C ALA A 28 -10.14 -2.77 11.50
N ILE A 29 -11.07 -2.21 12.27
CA ILE A 29 -11.73 -0.94 11.91
C ILE A 29 -10.71 0.20 11.69
N VAL A 30 -9.61 0.18 12.44
CA VAL A 30 -8.50 1.14 12.36
C VAL A 30 -7.76 1.02 11.02
N GLU A 31 -7.49 -0.21 10.58
CA GLU A 31 -6.84 -0.48 9.29
C GLU A 31 -7.74 -0.07 8.13
N PHE A 32 -9.06 -0.30 8.23
CA PHE A 32 -10.03 0.15 7.23
C PHE A 32 -10.03 1.67 7.09
N VAL A 33 -10.08 2.42 8.20
CA VAL A 33 -10.08 3.89 8.19
C VAL A 33 -8.76 4.43 7.65
N PHE A 34 -7.62 3.86 8.06
CA PHE A 34 -6.30 4.27 7.55
C PHE A 34 -6.22 4.11 6.03
N TRP A 35 -6.62 2.95 5.52
CA TRP A 35 -6.61 2.70 4.08
C TRP A 35 -7.61 3.57 3.32
N LEU A 36 -8.81 3.80 3.86
CA LEU A 36 -9.80 4.68 3.25
C LEU A 36 -9.23 6.10 3.10
N PHE A 37 -8.58 6.62 4.14
CA PHE A 37 -7.94 7.92 4.12
C PHE A 37 -6.82 7.98 3.08
N PHE A 38 -6.00 6.94 3.00
CA PHE A 38 -4.94 6.81 1.99
C PHE A 38 -5.49 6.86 0.55
N TRP A 39 -6.57 6.14 0.26
CA TRP A 39 -7.19 6.13 -1.07
C TRP A 39 -7.85 7.46 -1.44
N ILE A 40 -8.47 8.15 -0.47
CA ILE A 40 -9.01 9.50 -0.67
C ILE A 40 -7.88 10.47 -0.98
N PHE A 41 -6.78 10.41 -0.22
CA PHE A 41 -5.62 11.28 -0.44
C PHE A 41 -4.96 11.02 -1.80
N ALA A 42 -4.84 9.76 -2.20
CA ALA A 42 -4.35 9.38 -3.53
C ALA A 42 -5.26 9.91 -4.65
N GLY A 43 -6.59 9.83 -4.49
CA GLY A 43 -7.54 10.40 -5.44
C GLY A 43 -7.40 11.91 -5.59
N ILE A 44 -7.23 12.63 -4.48
CA ILE A 44 -6.98 14.08 -4.48
C ILE A 44 -5.65 14.40 -5.19
N ALA A 45 -4.59 13.66 -4.91
CA ALA A 45 -3.30 13.83 -5.57
C ALA A 45 -3.37 13.64 -7.10
N ILE A 46 -4.20 12.71 -7.57
CA ILE A 46 -4.43 12.47 -9.01
C ILE A 46 -5.20 13.60 -9.68
N ILE A 47 -6.16 14.22 -8.98
CA ILE A 47 -6.89 15.39 -9.49
C ILE A 47 -5.95 16.60 -9.59
N PHE A 48 -5.00 16.74 -8.66
CA PHE A 48 -3.99 17.80 -8.61
C PHE A 48 -2.71 17.51 -9.40
N LEU A 49 -2.70 16.51 -10.30
CA LEU A 49 -1.52 16.14 -11.09
C LEU A 49 -0.86 17.34 -11.82
N LYS A 50 -1.69 18.26 -12.36
CA LYS A 50 -1.22 19.48 -13.03
C LYS A 50 -0.43 20.43 -12.12
N TRP A 51 -0.68 20.39 -10.82
CA TRP A 51 0.05 21.18 -9.82
C TRP A 51 1.32 20.44 -9.38
N LEU A 52 1.26 19.11 -9.28
CA LEU A 52 2.44 18.28 -9.05
C LEU A 52 3.48 18.45 -10.16
N ASP A 53 3.06 18.46 -11.43
CA ASP A 53 3.97 18.69 -12.58
C ASP A 53 4.69 20.04 -12.46
N LYS A 54 4.02 21.09 -11.96
CA LYS A 54 4.63 22.42 -11.73
C LYS A 54 5.64 22.43 -10.58
N ILE A 55 5.36 21.68 -9.51
CA ILE A 55 6.27 21.57 -8.36
C ILE A 55 7.50 20.75 -8.73
N VAL A 56 7.30 19.61 -9.41
CA VAL A 56 8.38 18.72 -9.84
C VAL A 56 9.29 19.41 -10.87
N ALA A 57 8.72 20.21 -11.78
CA ALA A 57 9.49 21.08 -12.68
C ALA A 57 10.29 22.15 -11.92
N GLY A 58 9.75 22.70 -10.83
CA GLY A 58 10.45 23.64 -9.95
C GLY A 58 11.62 23.03 -9.17
N PHE A 59 11.61 21.71 -8.96
CA PHE A 59 12.72 20.95 -8.35
C PHE A 59 13.76 20.44 -9.37
N GLY A 60 13.62 20.78 -10.66
CA GLY A 60 14.63 20.46 -11.69
C GLY A 60 14.55 19.04 -12.26
N PHE A 61 13.45 18.31 -12.01
CA PHE A 61 13.23 16.99 -12.60
C PHE A 61 12.50 17.11 -13.94
N THR A 62 13.11 16.59 -15.01
CA THR A 62 12.51 16.54 -16.36
C THR A 62 11.41 15.47 -16.49
N ALA A 63 11.26 14.61 -15.48
CA ALA A 63 10.28 13.54 -15.43
C ALA A 63 8.91 14.05 -14.98
N SER A 64 7.83 13.47 -15.52
CA SER A 64 6.47 13.87 -15.15
C SER A 64 6.23 13.58 -13.66
N GLY A 65 5.33 14.35 -13.00
CA GLY A 65 4.93 14.07 -11.62
C GLY A 65 4.35 12.65 -11.42
N ILE A 66 3.95 11.98 -12.51
CA ILE A 66 3.59 10.57 -12.52
C ILE A 66 4.79 9.67 -12.23
N ASP A 67 5.95 9.95 -12.81
CA ASP A 67 7.15 9.12 -12.69
C ASP A 67 7.71 9.15 -11.26
N SER A 68 7.71 10.32 -10.64
CA SER A 68 8.16 10.49 -9.25
C SER A 68 7.23 9.77 -8.26
N LEU A 69 5.90 9.89 -8.44
CA LEU A 69 4.92 9.14 -7.65
C LEU A 69 5.08 7.63 -7.84
N LEU A 70 5.39 7.18 -9.06
CA LEU A 70 5.59 5.77 -9.37
C LEU A 70 6.84 5.24 -8.66
N TYR A 71 7.98 5.95 -8.73
CA TYR A 71 9.19 5.56 -8.00
C TYR A 71 8.98 5.51 -6.49
N LEU A 72 8.26 6.50 -5.93
CA LEU A 72 7.95 6.53 -4.50
C LEU A 72 7.03 5.35 -4.11
N SER A 73 6.04 5.05 -4.95
CA SER A 73 5.14 3.90 -4.75
C SER A 73 5.90 2.58 -4.78
N ILE A 74 6.85 2.42 -5.72
CA ILE A 74 7.72 1.24 -5.79
C ILE A 74 8.57 1.12 -4.52
N ALA A 75 9.19 2.21 -4.07
CA ALA A 75 10.00 2.21 -2.84
C ALA A 75 9.16 1.80 -1.61
N VAL A 76 7.95 2.34 -1.47
CA VAL A 76 7.02 1.98 -0.39
C VAL A 76 6.60 0.51 -0.49
N LEU A 77 6.31 0.01 -1.70
CA LEU A 77 5.98 -1.41 -1.91
C LEU A 77 7.13 -2.33 -1.50
N PHE A 78 8.36 -2.01 -1.88
CA PHE A 78 9.55 -2.76 -1.46
C PHE A 78 9.69 -2.78 0.07
N TYR A 79 9.49 -1.64 0.74
CA TYR A 79 9.50 -1.56 2.20
C TYR A 79 8.42 -2.46 2.82
N LEU A 80 7.19 -2.45 2.29
CA LEU A 80 6.09 -3.28 2.78
C LEU A 80 6.39 -4.77 2.60
N ILE A 81 6.92 -5.17 1.45
CA ILE A 81 7.34 -6.57 1.17
C ILE A 81 8.44 -6.98 2.15
N PHE A 82 9.43 -6.12 2.37
CA PHE A 82 10.51 -6.39 3.32
C PHE A 82 9.97 -6.57 4.74
N ARG A 83 9.08 -5.68 5.18
CA ARG A 83 8.42 -5.78 6.50
C ARG A 83 7.60 -7.07 6.63
N LEU A 84 6.89 -7.47 5.56
CA LEU A 84 6.12 -8.71 5.54
C LEU A 84 7.04 -9.93 5.68
N ARG A 85 8.16 -9.97 4.95
CA ARG A 85 9.16 -11.05 5.04
C ARG A 85 9.73 -11.20 6.45
N LEU A 86 10.06 -10.08 7.12
CA LEU A 86 10.54 -10.10 8.51
C LEU A 86 9.49 -10.68 9.46
N LYS A 87 8.22 -10.31 9.30
CA LYS A 87 7.13 -10.85 10.11
C LYS A 87 6.94 -12.35 9.87
N LEU A 88 7.05 -12.79 8.62
CA LEU A 88 6.93 -14.21 8.25
C LEU A 88 8.06 -15.04 8.89
N SER A 89 9.31 -14.56 8.81
CA SER A 89 10.45 -15.24 9.43
C SER A 89 10.33 -15.32 10.96
N LYS A 90 9.76 -14.28 11.61
CA LYS A 90 9.48 -14.33 13.04
C LYS A 90 8.44 -15.42 13.38
N ILE A 91 7.36 -15.49 12.61
CA ILE A 91 6.30 -16.50 12.78
C ILE A 91 6.89 -17.91 12.61
N GLU A 92 7.71 -18.15 11.58
CA GLU A 92 8.38 -19.44 11.37
C GLU A 92 9.24 -19.85 12.58
N ARG A 93 10.05 -18.92 13.11
CA ARG A 93 10.87 -19.17 14.30
C ARG A 93 10.02 -19.51 15.53
N ASP A 94 8.92 -18.80 15.73
CA ASP A 94 8.03 -19.04 16.86
C ASP A 94 7.32 -20.40 16.73
N ILE A 95 6.91 -20.80 15.52
CA ILE A 95 6.39 -22.15 15.23
C ILE A 95 7.46 -23.20 15.55
N THR A 96 8.71 -23.01 15.12
CA THR A 96 9.80 -23.96 15.42
C THR A 96 10.00 -24.13 16.92
N LYS A 97 9.95 -23.05 17.71
CA LYS A 97 10.05 -23.12 19.18
C LYS A 97 8.89 -23.89 19.80
N ILE A 98 7.66 -23.65 19.33
CA ILE A 98 6.47 -24.34 19.82
C ILE A 98 6.59 -25.85 19.54
N VAL A 99 6.95 -26.24 18.31
CA VAL A 99 7.13 -27.65 17.94
C VAL A 99 8.23 -28.32 18.77
N ARG A 100 9.37 -27.64 18.98
CA ARG A 100 10.46 -28.16 19.82
C ARG A 100 10.04 -28.33 21.28
N TYR A 101 9.29 -27.38 21.84
CA TYR A 101 8.75 -27.50 23.20
C TYR A 101 7.81 -28.70 23.33
N ILE A 102 6.91 -28.88 22.36
CA ILE A 102 5.97 -30.02 22.35
C ILE A 102 6.73 -31.35 22.24
N ALA A 103 7.77 -31.42 21.41
CA ALA A 103 8.57 -32.63 21.21
C ALA A 103 9.41 -33.01 22.44
N LEU A 104 9.90 -32.03 23.21
CA LEU A 104 10.71 -32.26 24.42
C LEU A 104 9.88 -32.54 25.68
N LYS A 105 8.59 -32.18 25.67
CA LYS A 105 7.67 -32.41 26.80
C LYS A 105 6.90 -33.74 26.67
N LYS A 106 7.19 -34.50 25.62
CA LYS A 106 6.68 -35.85 25.36
C LYS A 106 7.80 -36.85 25.55
#